data_AF-A0A931EIG8-F1
#
_entry.id   AF-A0A931EIG8-F1
#
_cell.length_a   1.000
_cell.length_b   1.000
_cell.length_c   1.000
_cell.angle_alpha   90.00
_cell.angle_beta   90.00
_cell.angle_gamma   90.00
#
_symmetry.space_group_name_H-M   'P 1'
#
loop_
_entity.id
_entity.type
_entity.pdbx_description
1 polymer ?
#
loop_
_entity_poly.entity_id
_entity_poly.type
_entity_poly.pdbx_seq_one_letter_code
_entity_poly.pdbx_strand_id
1 'polypeptide(L)'
;MRAYLLELQSRPPQKHRKHGRDGAELKAPKVVQPATVQNYLAGVRVLLKALEWAGVNRFTLEELTAPPDPTPPENRRPALPEVTYKHELLSHLEGDQPERLRMRVIVRLMGEMGLRISEVCGLETDGIDLATRLLEVKGKGGKLRPVPIPPHGV
;
A
#
# COMPACT_ATOMS: atom_id res chain seq x y z
N MET A 1 29.79 7.58 -0.01
CA MET A 1 28.40 7.05 0.08
C MET A 1 27.70 7.38 1.41
N ARG A 2 28.41 7.39 2.54
CA ARG A 2 27.86 7.70 3.88
C ARG A 2 27.13 9.06 3.96
N ALA A 3 27.67 10.12 3.35
CA ALA A 3 27.07 11.46 3.34
C ALA A 3 25.68 11.51 2.67
N TYR A 4 25.52 10.86 1.50
CA TYR A 4 24.24 10.83 0.77
C TYR A 4 23.16 9.98 1.47
N LEU A 5 23.57 8.95 2.22
CA LEU A 5 22.63 8.07 2.92
C LEU A 5 22.21 8.64 4.29
N LEU A 6 23.01 9.53 4.89
CA LEU A 6 22.57 10.39 6.00
C LEU A 6 21.50 11.40 5.52
N GLU A 7 21.61 11.87 4.28
CA GLU A 7 20.59 12.70 3.64
C GLU A 7 19.29 11.96 3.28
N LEU A 8 19.26 10.61 3.28
CA LEU A 8 18.00 9.84 3.09
C LEU A 8 16.96 10.12 4.18
N GLN A 9 17.34 10.73 5.31
CA GLN A 9 16.37 11.26 6.26
C GLN A 9 15.48 12.33 5.64
N SER A 10 15.89 12.91 4.50
CA SER A 10 15.13 13.85 3.70
C SER A 10 14.94 13.34 2.27
N ARG A 11 13.75 13.53 1.70
CA ARG A 11 13.57 13.33 0.26
C ARG A 11 14.21 14.50 -0.48
N PRO A 12 15.03 14.26 -1.53
CA PRO A 12 15.48 15.34 -2.40
C PRO A 12 14.26 16.06 -2.98
N PRO A 13 14.35 17.38 -3.19
CA PRO A 13 13.24 18.20 -3.64
C PRO A 13 12.68 17.65 -4.96
N GLN A 14 11.46 17.10 -4.91
CA GLN A 14 10.80 16.62 -6.13
C GLN A 14 10.20 17.80 -6.88
N LYS A 15 10.54 17.90 -8.16
CA LYS A 15 9.90 18.84 -9.09
C LYS A 15 8.47 18.38 -9.33
N HIS A 16 7.53 18.92 -8.58
CA HIS A 16 6.12 18.60 -8.80
C HIS A 16 5.65 19.33 -10.06
N ARG A 17 5.36 18.60 -11.13
CA ARG A 17 4.62 19.15 -12.26
C ARG A 17 3.17 19.31 -11.81
N LYS A 18 2.79 20.45 -11.25
CA LYS A 18 1.37 20.77 -11.06
C LYS A 18 0.73 20.76 -12.45
N HIS A 19 -0.33 19.97 -12.64
CA HIS A 19 -1.19 20.16 -13.81
C HIS A 19 -1.67 21.63 -13.80
N GLY A 20 -1.27 22.41 -14.81
CA GLY A 20 -1.83 23.73 -15.08
C GLY A 20 -1.20 24.96 -14.40
N ARG A 21 0.01 24.91 -13.83
CA ARG A 21 0.75 26.13 -13.45
C ARG A 21 2.24 26.02 -13.78
N ASP A 22 2.68 26.81 -14.75
CA ASP A 22 4.09 26.99 -15.11
C ASP A 22 4.80 27.74 -13.97
N GLY A 23 5.50 26.97 -13.15
CA GLY A 23 6.18 27.46 -11.95
C GLY A 23 6.62 26.28 -11.11
N ALA A 24 7.71 25.64 -11.54
CA ALA A 24 8.29 24.51 -10.80
C ALA A 24 9.13 25.02 -9.63
N GLU A 25 8.48 25.45 -8.54
CA GLU A 25 9.16 25.72 -7.28
C GLU A 25 9.70 24.40 -6.70
N LEU A 26 11.00 24.38 -6.42
CA LEU A 26 11.64 23.30 -5.66
C LEU A 26 11.18 23.41 -4.21
N LYS A 27 10.33 22.48 -3.73
CA LYS A 27 9.96 22.43 -2.31
C LYS A 27 11.15 22.01 -1.46
N ALA A 28 11.28 22.61 -0.28
CA ALA A 28 12.28 22.24 0.71
C ALA A 28 12.27 20.71 1.02
N PRO A 29 13.43 20.12 1.35
CA PRO A 29 13.54 18.69 1.67
C PRO A 29 12.58 18.32 2.81
N LYS A 30 11.81 17.23 2.62
CA LYS A 30 10.91 16.72 3.67
C LYS A 30 11.55 15.57 4.40
N VAL A 31 11.54 15.63 5.74
CA VAL A 31 11.92 14.48 6.57
C VAL A 31 10.99 13.30 6.26
N VAL A 32 11.57 12.13 5.98
CA VAL A 32 10.81 10.92 5.67
C VAL A 32 10.63 10.04 6.90
N GLN A 33 9.57 9.23 6.88
CA GLN A 33 9.28 8.28 7.96
C GLN A 33 10.37 7.19 8.04
N PRO A 34 10.69 6.65 9.23
CA PRO A 34 11.69 5.60 9.40
C PRO A 34 11.48 4.38 8.48
N ALA A 35 10.24 3.91 8.33
CA ALA A 35 9.88 2.84 7.41
C ALA A 35 10.23 3.16 5.94
N THR A 36 10.18 4.43 5.54
CA THR A 36 10.59 4.87 4.19
C THR A 36 12.11 4.76 4.02
N VAL A 37 12.88 5.19 5.02
CA VAL A 37 14.35 5.05 5.03
C VAL A 37 14.75 3.57 4.97
N GLN A 38 14.07 2.71 5.74
CA GLN A 38 14.26 1.27 5.71
C GLN A 38 14.05 0.68 4.31
N ASN A 39 12.97 1.08 3.63
CA ASN A 39 12.68 0.62 2.25
C ASN A 39 13.74 1.10 1.25
N TYR A 40 14.22 2.34 1.36
CA TYR A 40 15.30 2.83 0.51
C TYR A 40 16.60 2.05 0.73
N LEU A 41 16.99 1.83 1.98
CA LEU A 41 18.17 1.02 2.30
C LEU A 41 18.03 -0.43 1.80
N ALA A 42 16.84 -1.03 1.86
CA ALA A 42 16.59 -2.34 1.27
C ALA A 42 16.83 -2.33 -0.25
N GLY A 43 16.33 -1.32 -0.96
CA GLY A 43 16.56 -1.15 -2.41
C GLY A 43 18.04 -0.97 -2.76
N VAL A 44 18.75 -0.10 -2.04
CA VAL A 44 20.20 0.11 -2.25
C VAL A 44 20.98 -1.17 -2.01
N ARG A 45 20.66 -1.94 -0.95
CA ARG A 45 21.32 -3.24 -0.70
C ARG A 45 21.12 -4.23 -1.85
N VAL A 46 19.92 -4.30 -2.41
CA VAL A 46 19.63 -5.17 -3.57
C VAL A 46 20.43 -4.71 -4.81
N LEU A 47 20.47 -3.40 -5.07
CA LEU A 47 21.25 -2.85 -6.18
C LEU A 47 22.74 -3.19 -6.06
N LEU A 48 23.35 -2.98 -4.89
CA LEU A 48 24.77 -3.26 -4.69
C LEU A 48 25.07 -4.75 -4.84
N LYS A 49 24.22 -5.64 -4.33
CA LYS A 49 24.34 -7.08 -4.58
C LYS A 49 24.29 -7.41 -6.07
N ALA A 50 23.44 -6.73 -6.84
CA ALA A 50 23.38 -6.92 -8.29
C ALA A 50 24.64 -6.42 -9.00
N LEU A 51 25.20 -5.28 -8.57
CA LEU A 51 26.47 -4.77 -9.10
C LEU A 51 27.66 -5.67 -8.73
N GLU A 52 27.61 -6.28 -7.55
CA GLU A 52 28.62 -7.22 -7.07
C GLU A 52 28.56 -8.51 -7.89
N TRP A 53 27.36 -9.06 -8.10
CA TRP A 53 27.12 -10.17 -9.01
C TRP A 53 27.62 -9.88 -10.43
N ALA A 54 27.45 -8.65 -10.92
CA ALA A 54 27.93 -8.23 -12.23
C ALA A 54 29.45 -7.91 -12.28
N GLY A 55 30.17 -8.02 -11.16
CA GLY A 55 31.62 -7.74 -11.10
C GLY A 55 32.01 -6.28 -11.25
N VAL A 56 31.05 -5.35 -11.16
CA VAL A 56 31.26 -3.90 -11.35
C VAL A 56 31.11 -3.11 -10.05
N ASN A 57 30.78 -3.77 -8.94
CA ASN A 57 30.64 -3.08 -7.66
C ASN A 57 31.99 -2.51 -7.19
N ARG A 58 31.99 -1.21 -6.87
CA ARG A 58 33.12 -0.49 -6.29
C ARG A 58 32.77 0.12 -4.94
N PHE A 59 31.61 -0.22 -4.38
CA PHE A 59 31.03 0.41 -3.22
C PHE A 59 30.71 -0.61 -2.14
N THR A 60 31.03 -0.27 -0.89
CA THR A 60 30.64 -1.04 0.30
C THR A 60 29.68 -0.19 1.15
N LEU A 61 28.64 -0.81 1.67
CA LEU A 61 27.79 -0.21 2.72
C LEU A 61 28.36 -0.58 4.08
N GLU A 62 29.43 0.07 4.48
CA GLU A 62 29.91 -0.05 5.85
C GLU A 62 28.92 0.64 6.79
N GLU A 63 28.46 -0.09 7.81
CA GLU A 63 27.80 0.44 9.01
C GLU A 63 26.55 1.33 8.78
N LEU A 64 25.76 1.04 7.75
CA LEU A 64 24.52 1.75 7.49
C LEU A 64 23.30 0.95 7.93
N THR A 65 22.85 1.28 9.14
CA THR A 65 21.62 0.79 9.74
C THR A 65 20.54 1.85 9.59
N ALA A 66 19.35 1.42 9.15
CA ALA A 66 18.20 2.31 9.13
C ALA A 66 17.83 2.70 10.58
N PRO A 67 17.32 3.91 10.83
CA PRO A 67 16.72 4.23 12.11
C PRO A 67 15.64 3.20 12.46
N PRO A 68 15.59 2.70 13.70
CA PRO A 68 14.48 1.87 14.14
C PRO A 68 13.18 2.66 13.99
N ASP A 69 12.12 1.99 13.58
CA ASP A 69 10.78 2.58 13.59
C ASP A 69 10.27 2.53 15.04
N PRO A 70 10.10 3.67 15.72
CA PRO A 70 9.69 3.70 17.12
C PRO A 70 8.22 3.29 17.29
N THR A 71 7.45 3.19 16.21
CA THR A 71 6.06 2.74 16.27
C THR A 71 6.01 1.22 16.44
N PRO A 72 5.40 0.72 17.54
CA PRO A 72 5.18 -0.71 17.75
C PRO A 72 4.44 -1.35 16.56
N PRO A 73 4.77 -2.59 16.16
CA PRO A 73 4.17 -3.25 15.00
C PRO A 73 2.63 -3.21 14.97
N GLU A 74 2.00 -3.41 16.12
CA GLU A 74 0.54 -3.38 16.34
C GLU A 74 -0.08 -2.01 16.02
N ASN A 75 0.69 -0.93 16.16
CA ASN A 75 0.23 0.44 15.95
C ASN A 75 0.55 0.99 14.56
N ARG A 76 1.30 0.26 13.73
CA ARG A 76 1.67 0.75 12.37
C ARG A 76 0.47 0.80 11.42
N ARG A 77 -0.54 -0.04 11.66
CA ARG A 77 -1.75 -0.16 10.85
C ARG A 77 -2.93 -0.52 11.76
N PRO A 78 -3.41 0.43 12.57
CA PRO A 78 -4.57 0.17 13.42
C PRO A 78 -5.75 -0.20 12.52
N ALA A 79 -6.52 -1.20 12.97
CA ALA A 79 -7.79 -1.51 12.33
C ALA A 79 -8.73 -0.30 12.45
N LEU A 80 -9.56 -0.09 11.43
CA LEU A 80 -10.62 0.90 11.53
C LEU A 80 -11.58 0.49 12.65
N PRO A 81 -11.88 1.37 13.63
CA PRO A 81 -12.84 1.03 14.68
C PRO A 81 -14.17 0.61 14.09
N GLU A 82 -14.80 -0.42 14.67
CA GLU A 82 -16.05 -0.98 14.16
C GLU A 82 -17.15 0.07 14.08
N VAL A 83 -17.22 0.99 15.05
CA VAL A 83 -18.17 2.10 15.07
C VAL A 83 -17.99 3.00 13.85
N THR A 84 -16.76 3.44 13.57
CA THR A 84 -16.44 4.27 12.40
C THR A 84 -16.72 3.51 11.10
N TYR A 85 -16.40 2.22 11.03
CA TYR A 85 -16.69 1.40 9.85
C TYR A 85 -18.19 1.31 9.56
N LYS A 86 -19.00 0.94 10.56
CA LYS A 86 -20.43 0.70 10.38
C LYS A 86 -21.26 1.98 10.34
N HIS A 87 -21.06 2.87 11.30
CA HIS A 87 -21.95 4.03 11.50
C HIS A 87 -21.50 5.29 10.77
N GLU A 88 -20.24 5.39 10.38
CA GLU A 88 -19.75 6.53 9.58
C GLU A 88 -19.53 6.09 8.14
N LEU A 89 -18.68 5.10 7.86
CA LEU A 89 -18.32 4.79 6.47
C LEU A 89 -19.48 4.13 5.70
N LEU A 90 -20.09 3.07 6.24
CA LEU A 90 -21.15 2.34 5.54
C LEU A 90 -22.48 3.11 5.46
N SER A 91 -22.82 3.93 6.45
CA SER A 91 -24.05 4.73 6.47
C SER A 91 -24.10 5.76 5.33
N HIS A 92 -22.96 6.37 4.98
CA HIS A 92 -22.86 7.29 3.83
C HIS A 92 -23.07 6.60 2.48
N LEU A 93 -23.01 5.27 2.45
CA LEU A 93 -23.15 4.45 1.24
C LEU A 93 -24.53 3.79 1.15
N GLU A 94 -25.50 4.19 1.98
CA GLU A 94 -26.89 3.72 1.93
C GLU A 94 -27.64 4.22 0.68
N GLY A 95 -28.68 3.49 0.27
CA GLY A 95 -29.48 3.74 -0.93
C GLY A 95 -29.17 2.82 -2.10
N ASP A 96 -30.00 2.92 -3.14
CA ASP A 96 -30.04 1.97 -4.26
C ASP A 96 -29.39 2.51 -5.54
N GLN A 97 -28.71 3.67 -5.45
CA GLN A 97 -27.97 4.19 -6.59
C GLN A 97 -26.81 3.22 -6.94
N PRO A 98 -26.60 2.89 -8.23
CA PRO A 98 -25.58 1.92 -8.64
C PRO A 98 -24.18 2.24 -8.09
N GLU A 99 -23.80 3.52 -8.02
CA GLU A 99 -22.51 3.95 -7.49
C GLU A 99 -22.35 3.64 -6.00
N ARG A 100 -23.42 3.81 -5.22
CA ARG A 100 -23.43 3.55 -3.78
C ARG A 100 -23.41 2.07 -3.49
N LEU A 101 -24.21 1.27 -4.22
CA LEU A 101 -24.18 -0.19 -4.14
C LEU A 101 -22.78 -0.73 -4.45
N ARG A 102 -22.17 -0.28 -5.55
CA ARG A 102 -20.80 -0.66 -5.92
C ARG A 102 -19.80 -0.29 -4.83
N MET A 103 -19.84 0.94 -4.33
CA MET A 103 -18.91 1.39 -3.30
C MET A 103 -19.08 0.60 -1.99
N ARG A 104 -20.33 0.33 -1.60
CA ARG A 104 -20.65 -0.49 -0.42
C ARG A 104 -20.05 -1.89 -0.54
N VAL A 105 -20.18 -2.52 -1.72
CA VAL A 105 -19.57 -3.82 -2.00
C VAL A 105 -18.04 -3.73 -1.90
N ILE A 106 -17.40 -2.75 -2.54
CA ILE A 106 -15.94 -2.57 -2.50
C ILE A 106 -15.45 -2.43 -1.04
N VAL A 107 -16.10 -1.58 -0.24
CA VAL A 107 -15.75 -1.34 1.17
C VAL A 107 -15.93 -2.60 2.01
N ARG A 108 -16.97 -3.40 1.77
CA ARG A 108 -17.17 -4.68 2.46
C ARG A 108 -16.15 -5.73 2.07
N LEU A 109 -15.87 -5.90 0.78
CA LEU A 109 -14.84 -6.83 0.30
C LEU A 109 -13.46 -6.51 0.89
N MET A 110 -13.11 -5.23 1.03
CA MET A 110 -11.83 -4.83 1.62
C MET A 110 -11.84 -4.94 3.15
N GLY A 111 -12.90 -4.46 3.81
CA GLY A 111 -12.99 -4.37 5.27
C GLY A 111 -13.32 -5.68 5.98
N GLU A 112 -14.19 -6.51 5.39
CA GLU A 112 -14.67 -7.76 5.99
C GLU A 112 -13.92 -8.99 5.45
N MET A 113 -13.48 -8.96 4.19
CA MET A 113 -12.80 -10.10 3.54
C MET A 113 -11.29 -9.89 3.36
N GLY A 114 -10.78 -8.70 3.73
CA GLY A 114 -9.35 -8.39 3.68
C GLY A 114 -8.77 -8.34 2.26
N LEU A 115 -9.60 -8.11 1.24
CA LEU A 115 -9.14 -8.00 -0.14
C LEU A 115 -8.39 -6.68 -0.37
N ARG A 116 -7.33 -6.74 -1.17
CA ARG A 116 -6.63 -5.52 -1.62
C ARG A 116 -7.46 -4.81 -2.67
N ILE A 117 -7.32 -3.49 -2.77
CA ILE A 117 -8.04 -2.71 -3.79
C ILE A 117 -7.78 -3.22 -5.22
N SER A 118 -6.54 -3.63 -5.52
CA SER A 118 -6.20 -4.22 -6.82
C SER A 118 -6.85 -5.58 -7.08
N GLU A 119 -7.09 -6.35 -6.01
CA GLU A 119 -7.78 -7.64 -6.09
C GLU A 119 -9.27 -7.40 -6.34
N VAL A 120 -9.89 -6.43 -5.64
CA VAL A 120 -11.28 -6.05 -5.84
C VAL A 120 -11.52 -5.47 -7.25
N CYS A 121 -10.63 -4.61 -7.72
CA CYS A 121 -10.71 -4.03 -9.07
C CYS A 121 -10.51 -5.07 -10.19
N GLY A 122 -9.90 -6.22 -9.89
CA GLY A 122 -9.68 -7.31 -10.83
C GLY A 122 -10.62 -8.49 -10.63
N LEU A 123 -11.68 -8.34 -9.83
CA LEU A 123 -12.74 -9.35 -9.72
C LEU A 123 -13.57 -9.36 -10.99
N GLU A 124 -13.75 -10.55 -11.53
CA GLU A 124 -14.59 -10.82 -12.68
C GLU A 124 -15.86 -11.56 -12.21
N THR A 125 -16.96 -11.39 -12.94
CA THR A 125 -18.27 -11.95 -12.56
C THR A 125 -18.31 -13.47 -12.58
N ASP A 126 -17.47 -14.11 -13.38
CA ASP A 126 -17.30 -15.57 -13.46
C ASP A 126 -16.62 -16.15 -12.21
N GLY A 127 -15.81 -15.35 -11.52
CA GLY A 127 -15.18 -15.69 -10.25
C GLY A 127 -16.11 -15.57 -9.04
N ILE A 128 -17.41 -15.34 -9.21
CA ILE A 128 -18.37 -15.15 -8.11
C ILE A 128 -19.36 -16.32 -8.08
N ASP A 129 -19.18 -17.22 -7.11
CA ASP A 129 -20.15 -18.28 -6.83
C ASP A 129 -21.00 -17.90 -5.61
N LEU A 130 -22.20 -17.38 -5.87
CA LEU A 130 -23.15 -17.02 -4.81
C LEU A 130 -23.85 -18.25 -4.20
N ALA A 131 -23.90 -19.39 -4.89
CA ALA A 131 -24.51 -20.62 -4.39
C ALA A 131 -23.63 -21.25 -3.31
N THR A 132 -22.31 -21.30 -3.53
CA THR A 132 -21.33 -21.77 -2.55
C THR A 132 -20.76 -20.65 -1.68
N ARG A 133 -21.11 -19.39 -1.96
CA ARG A 133 -20.58 -18.19 -1.28
C ARG A 133 -19.06 -18.10 -1.34
N LEU A 134 -18.49 -18.28 -2.53
CA LEU A 134 -17.05 -18.18 -2.76
C LEU A 134 -16.74 -17.14 -3.83
N LEU A 135 -15.67 -16.37 -3.59
CA LEU A 135 -15.03 -15.52 -4.59
C LEU A 135 -13.70 -16.16 -4.99
N GLU A 136 -13.43 -16.20 -6.28
CA GLU A 136 -12.11 -16.51 -6.81
C GLU A 136 -11.31 -15.21 -6.95
N VAL A 137 -10.23 -15.09 -6.18
CA VAL A 137 -9.42 -13.87 -6.14
C VAL A 137 -8.03 -14.14 -6.70
N LYS A 138 -7.61 -13.31 -7.66
CA LYS A 138 -6.26 -13.35 -8.23
C LYS A 138 -5.28 -12.52 -7.40
N GLY A 139 -4.45 -13.21 -6.64
CA GLY A 139 -3.42 -12.61 -5.80
C GLY A 139 -2.12 -12.28 -6.55
N LYS A 140 -1.12 -11.83 -5.79
CA LYS A 140 0.23 -11.56 -6.30
C LYS A 140 0.82 -12.81 -6.99
N GLY A 141 1.41 -12.61 -8.16
CA GLY A 141 1.96 -13.69 -8.98
C GLY A 141 0.91 -14.43 -9.82
N GLY A 142 -0.31 -13.91 -9.91
CA GLY A 142 -1.36 -14.46 -10.77
C GLY A 142 -2.04 -15.72 -10.22
N LYS A 143 -1.77 -16.10 -8.97
CA LYS A 143 -2.36 -17.27 -8.33
C LYS A 143 -3.79 -16.97 -7.89
N LEU A 144 -4.70 -17.89 -8.20
CA LEU A 144 -6.09 -17.84 -7.78
C LEU A 144 -6.23 -18.47 -6.38
N ARG A 145 -7.12 -17.90 -5.56
CA ARG A 145 -7.51 -18.49 -4.28
C ARG A 145 -9.00 -18.29 -4.05
N PRO A 146 -9.70 -19.28 -3.46
CA PRO A 146 -11.06 -19.10 -3.01
C PRO A 146 -11.09 -18.23 -1.74
N VAL A 147 -12.07 -17.35 -1.65
CA VAL A 147 -12.33 -16.50 -0.49
C VAL A 147 -13.82 -16.59 -0.12
N PRO A 148 -14.17 -17.03 1.10
CA PRO A 148 -15.56 -17.20 1.50
C PRO A 148 -16.25 -15.85 1.71
N ILE A 149 -17.45 -15.70 1.16
CA ILE A 149 -18.33 -14.56 1.38
C ILE A 149 -19.03 -14.76 2.74
N PRO A 150 -18.76 -13.93 3.75
CA PRO A 150 -19.43 -14.06 5.03
C PRO A 150 -20.94 -13.79 4.87
N PRO A 151 -21.80 -14.44 5.67
CA PRO A 151 -23.21 -14.04 5.74
C PRO A 151 -23.28 -12.57 6.16
N HIS A 152 -23.97 -11.75 5.37
CA HIS A 152 -24.28 -10.39 5.79
C HIS A 152 -25.55 -10.45 6.65
N GLY A 153 -25.49 -9.85 7.85
CA GLY A 153 -26.70 -9.53 8.60
C GLY A 153 -27.42 -8.40 7.86
N VAL A 154 -28.67 -8.66 7.45
CA VAL A 154 -29.65 -7.63 7.13
C VAL A 154 -30.13 -6.96 8.40
#